data_AF-A0AAN4SW74-F1
#
_entry.id   AF-A0AAN4SW74-F1
#
_cell.length_a   1.000
_cell.length_b   1.000
_cell.length_c   1.000
_cell.angle_alpha   90.00
_cell.angle_beta   90.00
_cell.angle_gamma   90.00
#
_symmetry.space_group_name_H-M   'P 1'
#
loop_
_entity.id
_entity.type
_entity.pdbx_description
1 polymer ?
#
loop_
_entity_poly.entity_id
_entity_poly.type
_entity_poly.pdbx_seq_one_letter_code
_entity_poly.pdbx_strand_id
1 'polypeptide(L)'
;MGTYSVTTNPVKQSVLFNQKQQNLKKSIKRDLNVDFSNIDVMKKSGVIDDCLTVPTEHVKVSFRESFVNILTHLLEILHLYRYEVNSKFIPYFHVTPESQDSNNKIWIAVTGLNSYVKIEQVGIDRFNETQLYRESYKKKNGTTESIKHEEVRKFSGPHAQEFLQLLSQHDQQEREQISELTVAANALKMDVAKNNYNMNYSFDRQTERRMIELIREQKDLIPEKYLHQSSIKNLKLHKNEFSSLLADAERQVLEGSSFVLCCGEKINSTISELLRKKITDSTHFTKSLTLSESPSYDVYEEIFKKAVFTPDECHLVRDSLVQDGIKPEKIAKIISCLSSRTGIGNLFYACSQAFHVANDNAALDVRRAAIAIGDTIDDCPCCAALNGRSYHQHVDFSEYGFTQTLCVLGAIVNNANDTFDVANYIYTTKGENIIHNDAEDDSPYVHSDESYRHKDDYWSRDNDIRNLRRNFSGNITIATYK
;
A
#
# COMPACT_ATOMS: atom_id res chain seq x y z
N MET A 1 -11.48 33.21 -79.66
CA MET A 1 -10.83 32.81 -78.40
C MET A 1 -11.93 32.51 -77.39
N GLY A 2 -12.00 31.26 -76.93
CA GLY A 2 -13.14 30.72 -76.19
C GLY A 2 -13.22 31.18 -74.74
N THR A 3 -14.44 31.45 -74.30
CA THR A 3 -14.83 31.72 -72.92
C THR A 3 -14.84 30.42 -72.12
N TYR A 4 -14.00 30.32 -71.08
CA TYR A 4 -14.05 29.22 -70.11
C TYR A 4 -15.26 29.43 -69.18
N SER A 5 -16.30 28.64 -69.37
CA SER A 5 -17.38 28.48 -68.38
C SER A 5 -16.93 27.46 -67.33
N VAL A 6 -16.54 27.95 -66.14
CA VAL A 6 -16.40 27.09 -64.97
C VAL A 6 -17.79 26.89 -64.38
N THR A 7 -18.49 25.85 -64.84
CA THR A 7 -19.70 25.35 -64.19
C THR A 7 -19.28 24.42 -63.05
N THR A 8 -19.12 24.97 -61.83
CA THR A 8 -19.05 24.15 -60.62
C THR A 8 -20.43 23.54 -60.38
N ASN A 9 -20.57 22.25 -60.66
CA ASN A 9 -21.83 21.54 -60.46
C ASN A 9 -22.05 21.31 -58.94
N PRO A 10 -22.97 22.04 -58.28
CA PRO A 10 -23.07 22.08 -56.82
C PRO A 10 -23.46 20.71 -56.21
N VAL A 11 -24.14 19.86 -57.00
CA VAL A 11 -24.50 18.49 -56.61
C VAL A 11 -23.26 17.58 -56.51
N LYS A 12 -22.26 17.76 -57.38
CA LYS A 12 -21.02 16.97 -57.28
C LYS A 12 -20.17 17.39 -56.09
N GLN A 13 -20.17 18.68 -55.73
CA GLN A 13 -19.47 19.18 -54.55
C GLN A 13 -20.15 18.73 -53.24
N SER A 14 -21.49 18.73 -53.17
CA SER A 14 -22.22 18.24 -51.99
C SER A 14 -22.05 16.73 -51.78
N VAL A 15 -22.04 15.94 -52.86
CA VAL A 15 -21.77 14.49 -52.79
C VAL A 15 -20.33 14.22 -52.34
N LEU A 16 -19.33 14.94 -52.87
CA LEU A 16 -17.93 14.81 -52.43
C LEU A 16 -17.75 15.22 -50.96
N PHE A 17 -18.44 16.27 -50.52
CA PHE A 17 -18.41 16.74 -49.14
C PHE A 17 -19.02 15.70 -48.18
N ASN A 18 -20.18 15.15 -48.53
CA ASN A 18 -20.84 14.09 -47.76
C ASN A 18 -19.98 12.81 -47.71
N GLN A 19 -19.34 12.43 -48.81
CA GLN A 19 -18.46 11.27 -48.86
C GLN A 19 -17.19 11.48 -48.02
N LYS A 20 -16.60 12.69 -48.02
CA LYS A 20 -15.48 13.06 -47.14
C LYS A 20 -15.88 13.02 -45.66
N GLN A 21 -17.05 13.56 -45.31
CA GLN A 21 -17.56 13.49 -43.93
C GLN A 21 -17.82 12.05 -43.48
N GLN A 22 -18.38 11.19 -44.34
CA GLN A 22 -18.59 9.78 -44.02
C GLN A 22 -17.28 9.02 -43.84
N ASN A 23 -16.28 9.29 -44.68
CA ASN A 23 -14.95 8.68 -44.54
C ASN A 23 -14.23 9.16 -43.26
N LEU A 24 -14.36 10.45 -42.92
CA LEU A 24 -13.84 11.01 -41.68
C LEU A 24 -14.49 10.34 -40.45
N LYS A 25 -15.82 10.25 -40.43
CA LYS A 25 -16.55 9.55 -39.35
C LYS A 25 -16.14 8.08 -39.23
N LYS A 26 -15.93 7.38 -40.35
CA LYS A 26 -15.44 5.99 -40.35
C LYS A 26 -14.01 5.87 -39.81
N SER A 27 -13.14 6.84 -40.11
CA SER A 27 -11.77 6.86 -39.57
C SER A 27 -11.78 7.08 -38.06
N ILE A 28 -12.44 8.15 -37.59
CA ILE A 28 -12.59 8.47 -36.16
C ILE A 28 -13.16 7.28 -35.39
N LYS A 29 -14.18 6.61 -35.95
CA LYS A 29 -14.77 5.41 -35.36
C LYS A 29 -13.75 4.26 -35.21
N ARG A 30 -12.89 4.04 -36.22
CA ARG A 30 -11.86 3.01 -36.16
C ARG A 30 -10.82 3.35 -35.10
N ASP A 31 -10.34 4.58 -35.09
CA ASP A 31 -9.26 5.03 -34.21
C ASP A 31 -9.70 4.94 -32.74
N LEU A 32 -10.94 5.30 -32.44
CA LEU A 32 -11.47 5.19 -31.07
C LEU A 32 -11.73 3.77 -30.61
N ASN A 33 -12.14 2.87 -31.51
CA ASN A 33 -12.22 1.46 -31.15
C ASN A 33 -10.84 0.93 -30.73
N VAL A 34 -9.78 1.40 -31.40
CA VAL A 34 -8.40 1.08 -31.03
C VAL A 34 -8.05 1.70 -29.69
N ASP A 35 -8.35 2.98 -29.45
CA ASP A 35 -8.05 3.65 -28.18
C ASP A 35 -8.79 3.00 -26.99
N PHE A 36 -10.08 2.67 -27.13
CA PHE A 36 -10.81 1.94 -26.09
C PHE A 36 -10.24 0.54 -25.85
N SER A 37 -9.78 -0.14 -26.90
CA SER A 37 -9.10 -1.43 -26.77
C SER A 37 -7.76 -1.29 -26.06
N ASN A 38 -7.00 -0.23 -26.35
CA ASN A 38 -5.74 0.08 -25.67
C ASN A 38 -5.96 0.29 -24.17
N ILE A 39 -7.00 1.05 -23.78
CA ILE A 39 -7.36 1.23 -22.37
C ILE A 39 -7.67 -0.12 -21.70
N ASP A 40 -8.42 -1.01 -22.35
CA ASP A 40 -8.75 -2.31 -21.79
C ASP A 40 -7.50 -3.19 -21.60
N VAL A 41 -6.59 -3.22 -22.58
CA VAL A 41 -5.32 -3.95 -22.49
C VAL A 41 -4.45 -3.39 -21.38
N MET A 42 -4.35 -2.06 -21.26
CA MET A 42 -3.60 -1.40 -20.20
C MET A 42 -4.19 -1.65 -18.81
N LYS A 43 -5.52 -1.70 -18.70
CA LYS A 43 -6.23 -2.04 -17.46
C LYS A 43 -6.05 -3.51 -17.06
N LYS A 44 -5.76 -4.38 -18.03
CA LYS A 44 -5.37 -5.78 -17.82
C LYS A 44 -3.87 -5.95 -17.58
N SER A 45 -3.04 -5.02 -18.07
CA SER A 45 -1.61 -5.00 -17.77
C SER A 45 -1.30 -4.41 -16.38
N GLY A 46 -2.30 -3.77 -15.76
CA GLY A 46 -2.37 -3.57 -14.31
C GLY A 46 -2.74 -4.88 -13.60
N VAL A 47 -1.95 -5.21 -12.57
CA VAL A 47 -1.88 -6.50 -11.87
C VAL A 47 -3.25 -7.09 -11.50
N ILE A 48 -3.45 -8.39 -11.81
CA ILE A 48 -4.14 -9.47 -11.05
C ILE A 48 -3.72 -10.82 -11.70
N ASP A 49 -3.53 -11.87 -10.88
CA ASP A 49 -2.93 -13.20 -11.18
C ASP A 49 -1.40 -13.23 -11.40
N ASP A 50 -0.67 -13.03 -10.28
CA ASP A 50 0.78 -13.17 -10.07
C ASP A 50 1.69 -12.09 -10.70
N CYS A 51 2.40 -11.32 -9.85
CA CYS A 51 2.83 -9.94 -10.13
C CYS A 51 3.53 -9.68 -11.47
N LEU A 52 3.28 -8.46 -11.98
CA LEU A 52 3.67 -7.95 -13.30
C LEU A 52 3.21 -8.88 -14.43
N THR A 53 1.95 -8.75 -14.83
CA THR A 53 1.54 -9.22 -16.15
C THR A 53 2.24 -8.37 -17.20
N VAL A 54 3.31 -8.90 -17.79
CA VAL A 54 3.83 -8.38 -19.06
C VAL A 54 2.64 -8.41 -20.02
N PRO A 55 2.29 -7.30 -20.69
CA PRO A 55 1.19 -7.29 -21.64
C PRO A 55 1.33 -8.45 -22.62
N THR A 56 0.30 -9.29 -22.74
CA THR A 56 0.27 -10.34 -23.76
C THR A 56 0.22 -9.76 -25.18
N GLU A 57 -0.13 -8.48 -25.30
CA GLU A 57 -0.16 -7.71 -26.53
C GLU A 57 0.81 -6.52 -26.47
N HIS A 58 1.58 -6.30 -27.54
CA HIS A 58 2.45 -5.13 -27.66
C HIS A 58 1.62 -3.84 -27.72
N VAL A 59 1.58 -3.10 -26.61
CA VAL A 59 0.97 -1.78 -26.52
C VAL A 59 1.90 -0.75 -27.19
N LYS A 60 1.40 -0.05 -28.21
CA LYS A 60 2.19 0.92 -29.02
C LYS A 60 2.03 2.38 -28.60
N VAL A 61 1.04 2.68 -27.77
CA VAL A 61 0.59 4.04 -27.42
C VAL A 61 0.37 4.08 -25.92
N SER A 62 0.65 5.19 -25.24
CA SER A 62 0.48 5.31 -23.78
C SER A 62 -1.00 5.42 -23.37
N PHE A 63 -1.29 5.20 -22.08
CA PHE A 63 -2.64 5.40 -21.55
C PHE A 63 -3.08 6.85 -21.71
N ARG A 64 -2.21 7.79 -21.35
CA ARG A 64 -2.46 9.22 -21.52
C ARG A 64 -2.85 9.55 -22.96
N GLU A 65 -2.09 9.07 -23.94
CA GLU A 65 -2.39 9.34 -25.36
C GLU A 65 -3.75 8.77 -25.77
N SER A 66 -4.05 7.51 -25.42
CA SER A 66 -5.34 6.89 -25.72
C SER A 66 -6.49 7.64 -25.04
N PHE A 67 -6.30 8.04 -23.77
CA PHE A 67 -7.27 8.79 -22.98
C PHE A 67 -7.56 10.17 -23.58
N VAL A 68 -6.51 10.92 -23.93
CA VAL A 68 -6.62 12.24 -24.54
C VAL A 68 -7.24 12.14 -25.93
N ASN A 69 -6.90 11.12 -26.72
CA ASN A 69 -7.51 10.88 -28.03
C ASN A 69 -9.02 10.63 -27.90
N ILE A 70 -9.44 9.80 -26.94
CA ILE A 70 -10.85 9.57 -26.65
C ILE A 70 -11.51 10.89 -26.31
N LEU A 71 -11.00 11.62 -25.31
CA LEU A 71 -11.59 12.87 -24.85
C LEU A 71 -11.72 13.92 -25.95
N THR A 72 -10.67 14.05 -26.77
CA THR A 72 -10.60 15.03 -27.87
C THR A 72 -11.71 14.81 -28.89
N HIS A 73 -12.01 13.55 -29.22
CA HIS A 73 -13.06 13.22 -30.19
C HIS A 73 -14.44 13.04 -29.55
N LEU A 74 -14.49 12.76 -28.24
CA LEU A 74 -15.69 12.32 -27.52
C LEU A 74 -16.92 13.20 -27.79
N LEU A 75 -16.75 14.52 -27.75
CA LEU A 75 -17.86 15.46 -27.87
C LEU A 75 -18.48 15.53 -29.27
N GLU A 76 -17.76 15.09 -30.31
CA GLU A 76 -18.28 15.09 -31.67
C GLU A 76 -19.15 13.86 -31.98
N ILE A 77 -19.01 12.82 -31.17
CA ILE A 77 -19.53 11.47 -31.46
C ILE A 77 -20.13 10.78 -30.23
N LEU A 78 -20.33 11.51 -29.12
CA LEU A 78 -20.74 10.95 -27.82
C LEU A 78 -21.93 9.99 -27.96
N HIS A 79 -22.91 10.37 -28.78
CA HIS A 79 -24.08 9.58 -29.11
C HIS A 79 -23.78 8.19 -29.72
N LEU A 80 -22.65 8.02 -30.42
CA LEU A 80 -22.24 6.74 -31.04
C LEU A 80 -21.59 5.77 -30.06
N TYR A 81 -21.01 6.28 -28.97
CA TYR A 81 -20.18 5.52 -28.02
C TYR A 81 -20.66 5.66 -26.57
N ARG A 82 -21.91 6.10 -26.38
CA ARG A 82 -22.42 6.45 -25.05
C ARG A 82 -22.27 5.31 -24.03
N TYR A 83 -22.41 4.05 -24.46
CA TYR A 83 -22.21 2.90 -23.58
C TYR A 83 -20.74 2.73 -23.15
N GLU A 84 -19.80 2.71 -24.10
CA GLU A 84 -18.37 2.58 -23.82
C GLU A 84 -17.85 3.77 -23.01
N VAL A 85 -18.31 4.99 -23.33
CA VAL A 85 -17.98 6.19 -22.58
C VAL A 85 -18.44 6.04 -21.13
N ASN A 86 -19.71 5.69 -20.91
CA ASN A 86 -20.26 5.57 -19.56
C ASN A 86 -19.65 4.42 -18.76
N SER A 87 -19.39 3.28 -19.39
CA SER A 87 -18.90 2.07 -18.71
C SER A 87 -17.39 1.97 -18.58
N LYS A 88 -16.63 2.61 -19.47
CA LYS A 88 -15.16 2.48 -19.51
C LYS A 88 -14.43 3.79 -19.29
N PHE A 89 -14.95 4.93 -19.75
CA PHE A 89 -14.21 6.20 -19.73
C PHE A 89 -14.56 7.10 -18.54
N ILE A 90 -15.85 7.29 -18.29
CA ILE A 90 -16.36 8.09 -17.17
C ILE A 90 -15.84 7.61 -15.80
N PRO A 91 -15.65 6.29 -15.54
CA PRO A 91 -15.13 5.82 -14.26
C PRO A 91 -13.73 6.28 -13.86
N TYR A 92 -12.97 6.89 -14.77
CA TYR A 92 -11.68 7.48 -14.44
C TYR A 92 -11.77 8.88 -13.82
N PHE A 93 -12.94 9.51 -13.85
CA PHE A 93 -13.15 10.86 -13.35
C PHE A 93 -13.74 10.85 -11.95
N HIS A 94 -13.03 11.47 -11.00
CA HIS A 94 -13.49 11.61 -9.62
C HIS A 94 -13.66 13.09 -9.26
N VAL A 95 -14.72 13.40 -8.52
CA VAL A 95 -14.97 14.76 -8.03
C VAL A 95 -13.92 15.13 -6.99
N THR A 96 -13.41 16.37 -7.04
CA THR A 96 -12.47 16.81 -6.01
C THR A 96 -13.19 17.07 -4.68
N PRO A 97 -12.57 16.80 -3.52
CA PRO A 97 -13.19 17.05 -2.21
C PRO A 97 -13.70 18.49 -2.05
N GLU A 98 -12.97 19.47 -2.58
CA GLU A 98 -13.30 20.89 -2.46
C GLU A 98 -14.52 21.29 -3.30
N SER A 99 -14.83 20.52 -4.34
CA SER A 99 -15.99 20.77 -5.22
C SER A 99 -17.16 19.82 -4.94
N GLN A 100 -17.04 18.96 -3.94
CA GLN A 100 -18.04 17.94 -3.65
C GLN A 100 -19.42 18.52 -3.28
N ASP A 101 -19.45 19.73 -2.71
CA ASP A 101 -20.66 20.47 -2.28
C ASP A 101 -20.90 21.77 -3.07
N SER A 102 -20.07 22.08 -4.07
CA SER A 102 -20.26 23.28 -4.89
C SER A 102 -21.29 23.08 -6.00
N ASN A 103 -21.89 24.19 -6.47
CA ASN A 103 -22.77 24.20 -7.65
C ASN A 103 -22.01 23.90 -8.96
N ASN A 104 -20.72 24.20 -9.00
CA ASN A 104 -19.83 23.89 -10.14
C ASN A 104 -18.82 22.85 -9.68
N LYS A 105 -18.86 21.67 -10.28
CA LYS A 105 -17.97 20.56 -9.93
C LYS A 105 -16.64 20.64 -10.67
N ILE A 106 -15.62 20.05 -10.05
CA ILE A 106 -14.34 19.77 -10.68
C ILE A 106 -14.14 18.26 -10.63
N TRP A 107 -13.93 17.65 -11.80
CA TRP A 107 -13.55 16.25 -11.91
C TRP A 107 -12.11 16.13 -12.36
N ILE A 108 -11.40 15.14 -11.83
CA ILE A 108 -10.01 14.84 -12.21
C ILE A 108 -9.89 13.37 -12.58
N ALA A 109 -9.19 13.10 -13.68
CA ALA A 109 -8.76 11.77 -14.07
C ALA A 109 -7.23 11.70 -14.07
N VAL A 110 -6.65 10.78 -13.31
CA VAL A 110 -5.21 10.53 -13.31
C VAL A 110 -4.86 9.76 -14.57
N THR A 111 -4.02 10.34 -15.43
CA THR A 111 -3.63 9.78 -16.72
C THR A 111 -2.20 9.27 -16.75
N GLY A 112 -1.47 9.43 -15.65
CA GLY A 112 -0.15 8.89 -15.43
C GLY A 112 0.47 9.34 -14.11
N LEU A 113 1.70 8.89 -13.82
CA LEU A 113 2.39 9.15 -12.55
C LEU A 113 2.53 10.65 -12.22
N ASN A 114 2.68 11.49 -13.25
CA ASN A 114 2.83 12.94 -13.15
C ASN A 114 1.85 13.69 -14.06
N SER A 115 0.78 13.02 -14.50
CA SER A 115 -0.19 13.58 -15.44
C SER A 115 -1.64 13.34 -15.03
N TYR A 116 -2.48 14.34 -15.27
CA TYR A 116 -3.90 14.25 -15.04
C TYR A 116 -4.67 15.21 -15.94
N VAL A 117 -5.94 14.88 -16.17
CA VAL A 117 -6.89 15.73 -16.88
C VAL A 117 -7.91 16.25 -15.88
N LYS A 118 -8.17 17.56 -15.92
CA LYS A 118 -9.16 18.24 -15.09
C LYS A 118 -10.31 18.72 -15.96
N ILE A 119 -11.54 18.43 -15.54
CA ILE A 119 -12.78 18.97 -16.10
C ILE A 119 -13.36 19.92 -15.07
N GLU A 120 -13.35 21.21 -15.38
CA GLU A 120 -13.90 22.27 -14.53
C GLU A 120 -15.22 22.75 -15.12
N GLN A 121 -16.32 22.51 -14.41
CA GLN A 121 -17.63 22.99 -14.82
C GLN A 121 -17.71 24.51 -14.65
N VAL A 122 -18.06 25.22 -15.71
CA VAL A 122 -18.26 26.69 -15.68
C VAL A 122 -19.70 27.09 -15.99
N GLY A 123 -20.54 26.14 -16.40
CA GLY A 123 -21.96 26.31 -16.62
C GLY A 123 -22.65 24.94 -16.82
N ILE A 124 -23.96 24.95 -17.05
CA ILE A 124 -24.75 23.72 -17.25
C ILE A 124 -24.35 22.96 -18.54
N ASP A 125 -23.90 23.69 -19.56
CA ASP A 125 -23.55 23.19 -20.88
C ASP A 125 -22.12 23.55 -21.28
N ARG A 126 -21.28 23.91 -20.29
CA ARG A 126 -19.92 24.45 -20.52
C ARG A 126 -18.92 23.98 -19.48
N PHE A 127 -17.74 23.60 -19.95
CA PHE A 127 -16.62 23.25 -19.08
C PHE A 127 -15.28 23.63 -19.72
N ASN A 128 -14.26 23.79 -18.87
CA ASN A 128 -12.87 23.86 -19.29
C ASN A 128 -12.24 22.47 -19.07
N GLU A 129 -11.59 21.95 -20.09
CA GLU A 129 -10.65 20.85 -19.94
C GLU A 129 -9.26 21.42 -19.75
N THR A 130 -8.54 20.95 -18.74
CA THR A 130 -7.12 21.23 -18.55
C THR A 130 -6.34 19.93 -18.53
N GLN A 131 -5.41 19.74 -19.46
CA GLN A 131 -4.46 18.62 -19.45
C GLN A 131 -3.16 19.08 -18.80
N LEU A 132 -2.70 18.37 -17.78
CA LEU A 132 -1.49 18.67 -17.03
C LEU A 132 -0.58 17.46 -17.08
N TYR A 133 0.64 17.65 -17.55
CA TYR A 133 1.64 16.57 -17.61
C TYR A 133 3.06 17.12 -17.57
N ARG A 134 4.01 16.25 -17.26
CA ARG A 134 5.42 16.59 -17.24
C ARG A 134 6.21 15.60 -18.08
N GLU A 135 7.05 16.12 -18.96
CA GLU A 135 8.00 15.31 -19.73
C GLU A 135 9.40 15.46 -19.11
N SER A 136 10.09 14.33 -18.94
CA SER A 136 11.46 14.28 -18.43
C SER A 136 12.38 13.74 -19.51
N TYR A 137 13.53 14.37 -19.71
CA TYR A 137 14.57 13.86 -20.61
C TYR A 137 15.96 13.98 -20.00
N LYS A 138 16.79 12.97 -20.26
CA LYS A 138 18.19 12.95 -19.84
C LYS A 138 19.03 13.74 -20.84
N LYS A 139 19.66 14.82 -20.37
CA LYS A 139 20.67 15.53 -21.17
C LYS A 139 21.90 14.66 -21.36
N LYS A 140 22.70 14.96 -22.40
CA LYS A 140 23.95 14.23 -22.71
C LYS A 140 24.98 14.22 -21.56
N ASN A 141 24.91 15.20 -20.66
CA ASN A 141 25.76 15.31 -19.46
C ASN A 141 25.23 14.48 -18.26
N GLY A 142 24.15 13.72 -18.43
CA GLY A 142 23.55 12.89 -17.38
C GLY A 142 22.53 13.60 -16.49
N THR A 143 22.31 14.90 -16.63
CA THR A 143 21.30 15.61 -15.81
C THR A 143 19.91 15.47 -16.43
N THR A 144 18.93 15.05 -15.63
CA THR A 144 17.51 15.03 -16.04
C THR A 144 16.93 16.43 -15.99
N GLU A 145 16.32 16.88 -17.08
CA GLU A 145 15.51 18.10 -17.13
C GLU A 145 14.04 17.70 -17.30
N SER A 146 13.14 18.48 -16.72
CA SER A 146 11.71 18.23 -16.84
C SER A 146 10.92 19.50 -17.17
N ILE A 147 9.97 19.38 -18.09
CA ILE A 147 9.14 20.47 -18.59
C ILE A 147 7.69 20.19 -18.22
N LYS A 148 7.01 21.19 -17.65
CA LYS A 148 5.57 21.14 -17.37
C LYS A 148 4.80 21.61 -18.60
N HIS A 149 3.74 20.88 -18.92
CA HIS A 149 2.80 21.22 -19.98
C HIS A 149 1.41 21.41 -19.38
N GLU A 150 0.74 22.47 -19.83
CA GLU A 150 -0.64 22.78 -19.50
C GLU A 150 -1.38 23.18 -20.77
N GLU A 151 -2.38 22.39 -21.15
CA GLU A 151 -3.25 22.68 -22.30
C GLU A 151 -4.68 22.90 -21.83
N VAL A 152 -5.28 24.02 -22.23
CA VAL A 152 -6.66 24.37 -21.85
C VAL A 152 -7.54 24.42 -23.08
N ARG A 153 -8.62 23.62 -23.07
CA ARG A 153 -9.65 23.61 -24.10
C ARG A 153 -11.00 23.95 -23.50
N LYS A 154 -11.80 24.71 -24.25
CA LYS A 154 -13.12 25.18 -23.80
C LYS A 154 -14.19 24.49 -24.61
N PHE A 155 -15.16 23.90 -23.92
CA PHE A 155 -16.26 23.18 -24.55
C PHE A 155 -17.59 23.80 -24.16
N SER A 156 -18.53 23.77 -25.11
CA SER A 156 -19.87 24.33 -24.93
C SER A 156 -20.91 23.63 -25.80
N GLY A 157 -22.16 23.63 -25.35
CA GLY A 157 -23.33 23.19 -26.10
C GLY A 157 -23.86 21.81 -25.68
N PRO A 158 -24.79 21.22 -26.46
CA PRO A 158 -25.57 20.06 -26.04
C PRO A 158 -24.72 18.82 -25.69
N HIS A 159 -23.66 18.54 -26.45
CA HIS A 159 -22.78 17.41 -26.15
C HIS A 159 -21.94 17.62 -24.88
N ALA A 160 -21.57 18.87 -24.59
CA ALA A 160 -20.87 19.21 -23.34
C ALA A 160 -21.81 19.07 -22.13
N GLN A 161 -23.07 19.48 -22.27
CA GLN A 161 -24.11 19.24 -21.27
C GLN A 161 -24.32 17.74 -21.02
N GLU A 162 -24.42 16.93 -22.07
CA GLU A 162 -24.59 15.47 -21.95
C GLU A 162 -23.38 14.83 -21.26
N PHE A 163 -22.16 15.23 -21.60
CA PHE A 163 -20.95 14.74 -20.94
C PHE A 163 -20.90 15.09 -19.44
N LEU A 164 -21.24 16.33 -19.08
CA LEU A 164 -21.34 16.76 -17.68
C LEU A 164 -22.40 15.98 -16.90
N GLN A 165 -23.54 15.66 -17.55
CA GLN A 165 -24.57 14.81 -16.94
C GLN A 165 -24.06 13.39 -16.67
N LEU A 166 -23.29 12.80 -17.59
CA LEU A 166 -22.68 11.48 -17.36
C LEU A 166 -21.71 11.51 -16.17
N LEU A 167 -20.87 12.54 -16.08
CA LEU A 167 -19.95 12.72 -14.93
C LEU A 167 -20.70 12.88 -13.61
N SER A 168 -21.77 13.67 -13.59
CA SER A 168 -22.58 13.87 -12.38
C SER A 168 -23.37 12.62 -11.97
N GLN A 169 -23.91 11.88 -12.94
CA GLN A 169 -24.56 10.60 -12.68
C GLN A 169 -23.58 9.59 -12.10
N HIS A 170 -22.36 9.55 -12.63
CA HIS A 170 -21.29 8.72 -12.10
C HIS A 170 -20.91 9.11 -10.66
N ASP A 171 -20.65 10.40 -10.38
CA ASP A 171 -20.36 10.86 -9.00
C ASP A 171 -21.47 10.45 -8.02
N GLN A 172 -22.74 10.61 -8.41
CA GLN A 172 -23.85 10.17 -7.56
C GLN A 172 -23.85 8.65 -7.33
N GLN A 173 -23.63 7.86 -8.39
CA GLN A 173 -23.53 6.40 -8.28
C GLN A 173 -22.33 5.98 -7.42
N GLU A 174 -21.18 6.64 -7.57
CA GLU A 174 -19.99 6.39 -6.75
C GLU A 174 -20.34 6.59 -5.27
N ARG A 175 -20.99 7.69 -4.89
CA ARG A 175 -21.36 7.97 -3.49
C ARG A 175 -22.31 6.95 -2.88
N GLU A 176 -23.19 6.36 -3.68
CA GLU A 176 -24.21 5.42 -3.21
C GLU A 176 -23.70 3.97 -3.17
N GLN A 177 -22.70 3.62 -3.99
CA GLN A 177 -22.31 2.22 -4.23
C GLN A 177 -20.85 1.89 -3.85
N ILE A 178 -19.99 2.89 -3.65
CA ILE A 178 -18.56 2.67 -3.45
C ILE A 178 -18.21 2.70 -1.95
N SER A 179 -17.38 1.74 -1.52
CA SER A 179 -16.82 1.71 -0.17
C SER A 179 -15.91 2.92 0.09
N GLU A 180 -15.90 3.42 1.33
CA GLU A 180 -15.01 4.51 1.79
C GLU A 180 -13.53 4.31 1.36
N LEU A 181 -13.13 3.05 1.21
CA LEU A 181 -11.83 2.61 0.77
C LEU A 181 -11.45 3.03 -0.66
N THR A 182 -12.36 2.92 -1.62
CA THR A 182 -12.12 3.33 -3.01
C THR A 182 -12.04 4.85 -3.12
N VAL A 183 -12.86 5.57 -2.36
CA VAL A 183 -12.77 7.04 -2.27
C VAL A 183 -11.39 7.45 -1.77
N ALA A 184 -10.90 6.80 -0.70
CA ALA A 184 -9.56 7.03 -0.18
C ALA A 184 -8.47 6.70 -1.21
N ALA A 185 -8.60 5.58 -1.94
CA ALA A 185 -7.64 5.19 -2.98
C ALA A 185 -7.58 6.21 -4.14
N ASN A 186 -8.73 6.71 -4.60
CA ASN A 186 -8.80 7.70 -5.68
C ASN A 186 -8.22 9.05 -5.24
N ALA A 187 -8.52 9.50 -4.02
CA ALA A 187 -7.91 10.69 -3.44
C ALA A 187 -6.37 10.56 -3.40
N LEU A 188 -5.88 9.39 -2.98
CA LEU A 188 -4.44 9.12 -2.94
C LEU A 188 -3.78 9.16 -4.32
N LYS A 189 -4.40 8.52 -5.32
CA LYS A 189 -3.92 8.53 -6.71
C LYS A 189 -3.80 9.97 -7.22
N MET A 190 -4.82 10.78 -6.96
CA MET A 190 -4.85 12.19 -7.36
C MET A 190 -3.76 13.02 -6.68
N ASP A 191 -3.54 12.85 -5.38
CA ASP A 191 -2.53 13.60 -4.64
C ASP A 191 -1.12 13.26 -5.11
N VAL A 192 -0.83 11.98 -5.37
CA VAL A 192 0.46 11.56 -5.93
C VAL A 192 0.68 12.20 -7.31
N ALA A 193 -0.31 12.14 -8.21
CA ALA A 193 -0.18 12.71 -9.55
C ALA A 193 0.01 14.24 -9.52
N LYS A 194 -0.76 14.95 -8.68
CA LYS A 194 -0.63 16.41 -8.47
C LYS A 194 0.74 16.78 -7.91
N ASN A 195 1.22 16.05 -6.91
CA ASN A 195 2.48 16.35 -6.25
C ASN A 195 3.67 16.02 -7.17
N ASN A 196 3.60 14.93 -7.95
CA ASN A 196 4.61 14.59 -8.95
C ASN A 196 4.63 15.65 -10.06
N TYR A 197 3.47 16.08 -10.55
CA TYR A 197 3.39 17.20 -11.49
C TYR A 197 4.09 18.45 -10.92
N ASN A 198 3.95 18.72 -9.62
CA ASN A 198 4.59 19.85 -8.95
C ASN A 198 6.03 19.63 -8.43
N MET A 199 6.55 18.39 -8.48
CA MET A 199 7.81 17.97 -7.81
C MET A 199 7.83 18.27 -6.31
N ASN A 200 6.69 18.09 -5.65
CA ASN A 200 6.56 18.31 -4.22
C ASN A 200 6.66 16.98 -3.46
N TYR A 201 7.44 16.92 -2.38
CA TYR A 201 7.57 15.72 -1.55
C TYR A 201 6.45 15.57 -0.50
N SER A 202 5.50 16.51 -0.43
CA SER A 202 4.43 16.46 0.57
C SER A 202 3.41 15.38 0.24
N PHE A 203 3.02 14.62 1.25
CA PHE A 203 1.97 13.61 1.15
C PHE A 203 1.04 13.72 2.35
N ASP A 204 -0.27 13.54 2.14
CA ASP A 204 -1.22 13.55 3.23
C ASP A 204 -1.16 12.23 4.01
N ARG A 205 -0.45 12.26 5.14
CA ARG A 205 -0.36 11.14 6.07
C ARG A 205 -1.72 10.77 6.68
N GLN A 206 -2.71 11.68 6.66
CA GLN A 206 -4.04 11.40 7.20
C GLN A 206 -4.82 10.46 6.28
N THR A 207 -4.88 10.75 4.98
CA THR A 207 -5.50 9.86 3.98
C THR A 207 -4.83 8.49 3.94
N GLU A 208 -3.49 8.45 4.02
CA GLU A 208 -2.73 7.21 4.09
C GLU A 208 -3.11 6.34 5.31
N ARG A 209 -3.12 6.94 6.50
CA ARG A 209 -3.52 6.26 7.74
C ARG A 209 -4.96 5.79 7.67
N ARG A 210 -5.88 6.65 7.20
CA ARG A 210 -7.30 6.30 7.07
C ARG A 210 -7.48 5.10 6.14
N MET A 211 -6.76 5.08 5.03
CA MET A 211 -6.80 3.95 4.10
C MET A 211 -6.27 2.68 4.77
N ILE A 212 -5.14 2.72 5.50
CA ILE A 212 -4.62 1.53 6.21
C ILE A 212 -5.62 1.03 7.28
N GLU A 213 -6.26 1.94 8.02
CA GLU A 213 -7.31 1.59 9.00
C GLU A 213 -8.52 0.92 8.34
N LEU A 214 -9.06 1.53 7.27
CA LEU A 214 -10.18 0.99 6.50
C LEU A 214 -9.87 -0.40 5.94
N ILE A 215 -8.64 -0.63 5.47
CA ILE A 215 -8.28 -1.93 4.92
C ILE A 215 -8.22 -3.00 6.00
N ARG A 216 -7.76 -2.68 7.22
CA ARG A 216 -7.82 -3.64 8.32
C ARG A 216 -9.27 -4.00 8.65
N GLU A 217 -10.15 -3.00 8.70
CA GLU A 217 -11.57 -3.19 9.01
C GLU A 217 -12.31 -3.99 7.93
N GLN A 218 -11.86 -3.89 6.67
CA GLN A 218 -12.54 -4.46 5.51
C GLN A 218 -11.81 -5.65 4.88
N LYS A 219 -10.69 -6.13 5.44
CA LYS A 219 -9.89 -7.23 4.85
C LYS A 219 -10.74 -8.45 4.46
N ASP A 220 -11.68 -8.83 5.32
CA ASP A 220 -12.53 -10.01 5.14
C ASP A 220 -13.73 -9.75 4.20
N LEU A 221 -13.95 -8.50 3.78
CA LEU A 221 -15.01 -8.08 2.87
C LEU A 221 -14.52 -7.90 1.43
N ILE A 222 -13.22 -7.98 1.19
CA ILE A 222 -12.64 -7.84 -0.15
C ILE A 222 -13.00 -9.09 -0.96
N PRO A 223 -13.67 -8.95 -2.12
CA PRO A 223 -13.99 -10.10 -2.96
C PRO A 223 -12.73 -10.88 -3.36
N GLU A 224 -12.76 -12.21 -3.28
CA GLU A 224 -11.60 -13.10 -3.54
C GLU A 224 -10.88 -12.80 -4.87
N LYS A 225 -11.61 -12.40 -5.92
CA LYS A 225 -11.03 -12.01 -7.22
C LYS A 225 -10.05 -10.83 -7.19
N TYR A 226 -10.01 -10.09 -6.09
CA TYR A 226 -9.10 -8.95 -5.87
C TYR A 226 -8.01 -9.26 -4.84
N LEU A 227 -7.95 -10.50 -4.36
CA LEU A 227 -6.99 -10.96 -3.37
C LEU A 227 -6.00 -11.94 -4.02
N HIS A 228 -4.72 -11.61 -3.93
CA HIS A 228 -3.66 -12.59 -4.14
C HIS A 228 -3.15 -13.05 -2.77
N GLN A 229 -3.08 -14.36 -2.54
CA GLN A 229 -2.58 -14.91 -1.28
C GLN A 229 -1.44 -15.92 -1.53
N SER A 230 -0.22 -15.58 -1.12
CA SER A 230 0.94 -16.47 -1.21
C SER A 230 1.22 -17.12 0.14
N SER A 231 1.18 -18.45 0.21
CA SER A 231 1.53 -19.19 1.43
C SER A 231 3.00 -19.60 1.43
N ILE A 232 3.79 -19.05 2.35
CA ILE A 232 5.23 -19.32 2.49
C ILE A 232 5.46 -20.16 3.75
N LYS A 233 5.73 -21.45 3.57
CA LYS A 233 5.84 -22.38 4.71
C LYS A 233 7.07 -22.14 5.59
N ASN A 234 8.18 -21.67 5.01
CA ASN A 234 9.44 -21.44 5.74
C ASN A 234 10.12 -20.17 5.23
N LEU A 235 10.32 -19.18 6.12
CA LEU A 235 11.10 -17.99 5.84
C LEU A 235 12.58 -18.25 6.12
N LYS A 236 13.46 -17.82 5.20
CA LYS A 236 14.91 -17.83 5.40
C LYS A 236 15.34 -16.46 5.89
N LEU A 237 16.01 -16.43 7.04
CA LEU A 237 16.53 -15.22 7.67
C LEU A 237 18.02 -15.37 7.94
N HIS A 238 18.78 -14.30 7.73
CA HIS A 238 20.18 -14.18 8.05
C HIS A 238 20.37 -13.40 9.36
N LYS A 239 21.40 -13.74 10.14
CA LYS A 239 21.65 -13.17 11.46
C LYS A 239 21.74 -11.62 11.46
N ASN A 240 22.29 -11.05 10.41
CA ASN A 240 22.43 -9.60 10.23
C ASN A 240 21.08 -8.89 9.99
N GLU A 241 20.04 -9.60 9.57
CA GLU A 241 18.70 -9.03 9.34
C GLU A 241 17.99 -8.66 10.65
N PHE A 242 18.41 -9.23 11.79
CA PHE A 242 17.91 -8.84 13.12
C PHE A 242 18.72 -7.71 13.77
N SER A 243 19.63 -7.07 13.05
CA SER A 243 20.44 -5.96 13.59
C SER A 243 19.60 -4.79 14.14
N SER A 244 18.37 -4.60 13.65
CA SER A 244 17.43 -3.56 14.12
C SER A 244 16.47 -4.01 15.24
N LEU A 245 16.54 -5.25 15.72
CA LEU A 245 15.52 -5.86 16.59
C LEU A 245 15.15 -5.00 17.81
N LEU A 246 16.15 -4.38 18.44
CA LEU A 246 15.96 -3.52 19.61
C LEU A 246 15.26 -2.20 19.25
N ALA A 247 15.67 -1.56 18.16
CA ALA A 247 15.06 -0.33 17.68
C ALA A 247 13.63 -0.56 17.18
N ASP A 248 13.38 -1.73 16.57
CA ASP A 248 12.05 -2.13 16.14
C ASP A 248 11.10 -2.36 17.32
N ALA A 249 11.56 -3.09 18.35
CA ALA A 249 10.80 -3.29 19.58
C ALA A 249 10.54 -1.97 20.33
N GLU A 250 11.56 -1.10 20.44
CA GLU A 250 11.43 0.23 21.05
C GLU A 250 10.36 1.04 20.34
N ARG A 251 10.43 1.15 19.00
CA ARG A 251 9.46 1.89 18.19
C ARG A 251 8.05 1.34 18.34
N GLN A 252 7.86 0.02 18.34
CA GLN A 252 6.52 -0.57 18.48
C GLN A 252 5.95 -0.43 19.89
N VAL A 253 6.75 -0.60 20.94
CA VAL A 253 6.29 -0.43 22.32
C VAL A 253 6.05 1.04 22.67
N LEU A 254 6.72 1.99 22.00
CA LEU A 254 6.54 3.43 22.18
C LEU A 254 5.39 4.01 21.33
N GLU A 255 5.54 3.92 20.01
CA GLU A 255 4.69 4.60 19.03
C GLU A 255 3.48 3.75 18.64
N GLY A 256 3.60 2.42 18.75
CA GLY A 256 2.63 1.43 18.29
C GLY A 256 1.94 0.62 19.41
N SER A 257 2.08 1.02 20.68
CA SER A 257 1.62 0.21 21.83
C SER A 257 0.12 -0.14 21.79
N SER A 258 -0.67 0.68 21.09
CA SER A 258 -2.09 0.42 20.84
C SER A 258 -2.35 -0.87 20.03
N PHE A 259 -1.33 -1.40 19.36
CA PHE A 259 -1.38 -2.54 18.44
C PHE A 259 -0.54 -3.73 18.91
N VAL A 260 -0.05 -3.70 20.15
CA VAL A 260 0.71 -4.79 20.78
C VAL A 260 -0.21 -5.58 21.72
N LEU A 261 -0.34 -6.87 21.45
CA LEU A 261 -1.09 -7.82 22.29
C LEU A 261 -0.12 -8.79 22.96
N CYS A 262 -0.42 -9.17 24.20
CA CYS A 262 0.22 -10.27 24.91
C CYS A 262 -0.84 -11.33 25.22
N CYS A 263 -0.67 -12.53 24.69
CA CYS A 263 -1.62 -13.62 24.82
C CYS A 263 -3.05 -13.24 24.35
N GLY A 264 -3.14 -12.44 23.29
CA GLY A 264 -4.39 -11.93 22.73
C GLY A 264 -5.06 -10.78 23.49
N GLU A 265 -4.46 -10.29 24.58
CA GLU A 265 -4.94 -9.12 25.32
C GLU A 265 -4.05 -7.90 25.04
N LYS A 266 -4.66 -6.73 24.86
CA LYS A 266 -3.90 -5.49 24.62
C LYS A 266 -3.05 -5.15 25.84
N ILE A 267 -1.78 -4.82 25.62
CA ILE A 267 -0.93 -4.36 26.72
C ILE A 267 -1.44 -3.01 27.23
N ASN A 268 -1.57 -2.87 28.55
CA ASN A 268 -1.98 -1.61 29.17
C ASN A 268 -0.78 -0.67 29.38
N SER A 269 -1.04 0.53 29.90
CA SER A 269 -0.01 1.54 30.14
C SER A 269 1.09 1.05 31.09
N THR A 270 0.73 0.28 32.13
CA THR A 270 1.70 -0.30 33.08
C THR A 270 2.69 -1.23 32.38
N ILE A 271 2.19 -2.17 31.57
CA ILE A 271 3.05 -3.10 30.82
C ILE A 271 3.91 -2.33 29.81
N SER A 272 3.32 -1.39 29.08
CA SER A 272 4.02 -0.57 28.08
C SER A 272 5.15 0.26 28.71
N GLU A 273 4.93 0.89 29.86
CA GLU A 273 5.94 1.68 30.56
C GLU A 273 7.11 0.82 31.10
N LEU A 274 6.81 -0.35 31.65
CA LEU A 274 7.84 -1.28 32.13
C LEU A 274 8.68 -1.84 30.97
N LEU A 275 8.03 -2.27 29.87
CA LEU A 275 8.73 -2.71 28.67
C LEU A 275 9.60 -1.59 28.10
N ARG A 276 9.05 -0.37 27.99
CA ARG A 276 9.77 0.81 27.52
C ARG A 276 11.04 1.03 28.33
N LYS A 277 10.95 1.05 29.66
CA LYS A 277 12.11 1.29 30.54
C LYS A 277 13.21 0.25 30.29
N LYS A 278 12.83 -1.04 30.28
CA LYS A 278 13.77 -2.15 30.07
C LYS A 278 14.41 -2.12 28.67
N ILE A 279 13.64 -1.78 27.64
CA ILE A 279 14.14 -1.66 26.27
C ILE A 279 15.13 -0.48 26.19
N THR A 280 14.76 0.70 26.68
CA THR A 280 15.64 1.88 26.67
C THR A 280 16.95 1.64 27.44
N ASP A 281 16.88 1.01 28.62
CA ASP A 281 18.07 0.65 29.41
C ASP A 281 19.00 -0.30 28.62
N SER A 282 18.40 -1.23 27.86
CA SER A 282 19.13 -2.14 26.96
C SER A 282 19.72 -1.43 25.74
N THR A 283 19.06 -0.39 25.20
CA THR A 283 19.56 0.45 24.10
C THR A 283 20.77 1.28 24.52
N HIS A 284 20.81 1.77 25.76
CA HIS A 284 21.99 2.44 26.30
C HIS A 284 23.17 1.48 26.47
N PHE A 285 22.91 0.24 26.87
CA PHE A 285 23.92 -0.81 26.98
C PHE A 285 24.54 -1.19 25.63
N THR A 286 23.73 -1.31 24.56
CA THR A 286 24.23 -1.66 23.21
C THR A 286 24.99 -0.54 22.52
N LYS A 287 24.62 0.74 22.72
CA LYS A 287 25.42 1.89 22.25
C LYS A 287 26.85 1.91 22.80
N SER A 288 27.08 1.30 23.97
CA SER A 288 28.42 1.11 24.54
C SER A 288 29.21 -0.03 23.88
N LEU A 289 28.55 -0.94 23.17
CA LEU A 289 29.15 -2.11 22.50
C LEU A 289 29.40 -1.87 20.99
N THR A 290 28.72 -0.89 20.37
CA THR A 290 28.70 -0.68 18.91
C THR A 290 29.85 0.20 18.38
N LEU A 291 31.11 -0.17 18.64
CA LEU A 291 32.24 0.41 17.88
C LEU A 291 32.78 -0.50 16.77
N SER A 292 32.40 -1.78 16.65
CA SER A 292 32.92 -2.56 15.52
C SER A 292 32.24 -3.88 15.08
N GLU A 293 31.08 -4.34 15.58
CA GLU A 293 30.53 -5.63 15.08
C GLU A 293 29.02 -5.78 15.30
N SER A 294 28.33 -6.49 14.39
CA SER A 294 26.92 -6.86 14.55
C SER A 294 26.75 -7.78 15.77
N PRO A 295 25.71 -7.60 16.61
CA PRO A 295 25.54 -8.38 17.83
C PRO A 295 25.57 -9.90 17.59
N SER A 296 26.27 -10.66 18.44
CA SER A 296 26.18 -12.13 18.41
C SER A 296 24.80 -12.60 18.92
N TYR A 297 24.48 -13.89 18.74
CA TYR A 297 23.24 -14.46 19.31
C TYR A 297 23.20 -14.28 20.83
N ASP A 298 24.34 -14.47 21.48
CA ASP A 298 24.53 -14.31 22.93
C ASP A 298 24.19 -12.90 23.42
N VAL A 299 24.39 -11.88 22.56
CA VAL A 299 24.02 -10.50 22.88
C VAL A 299 22.51 -10.30 22.94
N TYR A 300 21.74 -10.95 22.06
CA TYR A 300 20.27 -10.87 22.09
C TYR A 300 19.70 -11.61 23.30
N GLU A 301 20.26 -12.76 23.67
CA GLU A 301 19.83 -13.49 24.88
C GLU A 301 20.05 -12.68 26.16
N GLU A 302 21.18 -11.97 26.27
CA GLU A 302 21.42 -11.06 27.40
C GLU A 302 20.46 -9.86 27.40
N ILE A 303 20.07 -9.36 26.23
CA ILE A 303 19.03 -8.32 26.11
C ILE A 303 17.68 -8.86 26.59
N PHE A 304 17.26 -10.03 26.13
CA PHE A 304 15.98 -10.62 26.53
C PHE A 304 15.94 -10.89 28.03
N LYS A 305 17.02 -11.44 28.59
CA LYS A 305 17.16 -11.69 30.03
C LYS A 305 17.02 -10.41 30.86
N LYS A 306 17.56 -9.28 30.40
CA LYS A 306 17.39 -7.98 31.08
C LYS A 306 15.97 -7.41 30.94
N ALA A 307 15.28 -7.75 29.85
CA ALA A 307 13.92 -7.33 29.59
C ALA A 307 12.83 -8.19 30.27
N VAL A 308 13.20 -9.32 30.89
CA VAL A 308 12.31 -10.14 31.72
C VAL A 308 11.81 -9.34 32.94
N PHE A 309 10.54 -9.52 33.27
CA PHE A 309 9.89 -8.85 34.39
C PHE A 309 10.26 -9.54 35.71
N THR A 310 10.61 -8.74 36.72
CA THR A 310 10.88 -9.22 38.08
C THR A 310 9.58 -9.60 38.78
N PRO A 311 9.64 -10.33 39.92
CA PRO A 311 8.45 -10.63 40.71
C PRO A 311 7.64 -9.37 41.10
N ASP A 312 8.32 -8.31 41.53
CA ASP A 312 7.67 -7.05 41.92
C ASP A 312 6.96 -6.38 40.73
N GLU A 313 7.61 -6.36 39.56
CA GLU A 313 7.01 -5.85 38.33
C GLU A 313 5.80 -6.70 37.91
N CYS A 314 5.88 -8.03 38.07
CA CYS A 314 4.75 -8.93 37.81
C CYS A 314 3.58 -8.71 38.77
N HIS A 315 3.85 -8.35 40.04
CA HIS A 315 2.80 -7.96 40.98
C HIS A 315 2.10 -6.67 40.51
N LEU A 316 2.85 -5.65 40.10
CA LEU A 316 2.28 -4.41 39.56
C LEU A 316 1.44 -4.65 38.31
N VAL A 317 1.91 -5.50 37.38
CA VAL A 317 1.15 -5.88 36.17
C VAL A 317 -0.12 -6.65 36.53
N ARG A 318 -0.06 -7.55 37.51
CA ARG A 318 -1.22 -8.31 37.95
C ARG A 318 -2.30 -7.36 38.48
N ASP A 319 -1.93 -6.42 39.33
CA ASP A 319 -2.87 -5.46 39.92
C ASP A 319 -3.50 -4.56 38.85
N SER A 320 -2.73 -4.09 37.88
CA SER A 320 -3.26 -3.26 36.78
C SER A 320 -4.21 -4.04 35.87
N LEU A 321 -3.90 -5.29 35.53
CA LEU A 321 -4.78 -6.13 34.70
C LEU A 321 -6.09 -6.51 35.42
N VAL A 322 -6.06 -6.67 36.75
CA VAL A 322 -7.28 -6.87 37.55
C VAL A 322 -8.17 -5.62 37.50
N GLN A 323 -7.57 -4.43 37.60
CA GLN A 323 -8.30 -3.16 37.46
C GLN A 323 -8.93 -3.00 36.07
N ASP A 324 -8.25 -3.47 35.03
CA ASP A 324 -8.76 -3.51 33.65
C ASP A 324 -9.83 -4.60 33.42
N GLY A 325 -10.14 -5.42 34.42
CA GLY A 325 -11.17 -6.46 34.34
C GLY A 325 -10.76 -7.72 33.57
N ILE A 326 -9.45 -7.94 33.36
CA ILE A 326 -8.94 -9.12 32.68
C ILE A 326 -9.12 -10.36 33.57
N LYS A 327 -9.50 -11.49 32.96
CA LYS A 327 -9.78 -12.72 33.70
C LYS A 327 -8.50 -13.33 34.30
N PRO A 328 -8.57 -13.95 35.50
CA PRO A 328 -7.39 -14.51 36.18
C PRO A 328 -6.56 -15.49 35.33
N GLU A 329 -7.21 -16.33 34.52
CA GLU A 329 -6.53 -17.28 33.63
C GLU A 329 -5.73 -16.60 32.51
N LYS A 330 -6.18 -15.43 32.05
CA LYS A 330 -5.46 -14.62 31.06
C LYS A 330 -4.31 -13.88 31.71
N ILE A 331 -4.53 -13.33 32.91
CA ILE A 331 -3.47 -12.68 33.70
C ILE A 331 -2.32 -13.64 33.95
N ALA A 332 -2.60 -14.88 34.37
CA ALA A 332 -1.55 -15.88 34.59
C ALA A 332 -0.68 -16.11 33.33
N LYS A 333 -1.30 -16.21 32.15
CA LYS A 333 -0.59 -16.36 30.86
C LYS A 333 0.26 -15.15 30.51
N ILE A 334 -0.27 -13.94 30.70
CA ILE A 334 0.44 -12.68 30.45
C ILE A 334 1.66 -12.58 31.38
N ILE A 335 1.49 -12.88 32.66
CA ILE A 335 2.59 -12.88 33.64
C ILE A 335 3.64 -13.92 33.27
N SER A 336 3.27 -15.16 32.93
CA SER A 336 4.20 -16.20 32.45
C SER A 336 4.99 -15.73 31.22
N CYS A 337 4.30 -15.10 30.26
CA CYS A 337 4.92 -14.57 29.06
C CYS A 337 5.94 -13.43 29.36
N LEU A 338 5.59 -12.47 30.21
CA LEU A 338 6.46 -11.33 30.51
C LEU A 338 7.62 -11.69 31.46
N SER A 339 7.47 -12.74 32.26
CA SER A 339 8.48 -13.25 33.19
C SER A 339 9.38 -14.34 32.58
N SER A 340 9.16 -14.75 31.32
CA SER A 340 9.99 -15.72 30.63
C SER A 340 10.87 -15.08 29.55
N ARG A 341 12.10 -15.59 29.41
CA ARG A 341 13.00 -15.17 28.32
C ARG A 341 12.38 -15.46 26.95
N THR A 342 11.67 -16.57 26.86
CA THR A 342 11.02 -17.02 25.64
C THR A 342 9.91 -16.06 25.20
N GLY A 343 9.04 -15.64 26.12
CA GLY A 343 7.98 -14.68 25.82
C GLY A 343 8.52 -13.30 25.46
N ILE A 344 9.55 -12.81 26.18
CA ILE A 344 10.24 -11.57 25.83
C ILE A 344 10.91 -11.68 24.45
N GLY A 345 11.63 -12.78 24.16
CA GLY A 345 12.21 -13.00 22.84
C GLY A 345 11.14 -12.95 21.73
N ASN A 346 9.98 -13.57 21.95
CA ASN A 346 8.87 -13.55 21.01
C ASN A 346 8.29 -12.15 20.77
N LEU A 347 8.23 -11.28 21.79
CA LEU A 347 7.89 -9.86 21.59
C LEU A 347 8.87 -9.19 20.62
N PHE A 348 10.17 -9.33 20.86
CA PHE A 348 11.19 -8.71 20.04
C PHE A 348 11.13 -9.20 18.58
N TYR A 349 10.99 -10.52 18.37
CA TYR A 349 10.78 -11.06 17.03
C TYR A 349 9.49 -10.53 16.40
N ALA A 350 8.36 -10.53 17.12
CA ALA A 350 7.09 -10.03 16.60
C ALA A 350 7.19 -8.58 16.09
N CYS A 351 8.04 -7.75 16.69
CA CYS A 351 8.29 -6.38 16.26
C CYS A 351 9.25 -6.26 15.06
N SER A 352 10.00 -7.31 14.68
CA SER A 352 11.07 -7.22 13.69
C SER A 352 10.58 -6.93 12.28
N GLN A 353 11.16 -5.91 11.64
CA GLN A 353 10.92 -5.63 10.21
C GLN A 353 11.55 -6.67 9.27
N ALA A 354 12.47 -7.52 9.76
CA ALA A 354 13.17 -8.52 8.95
C ALA A 354 12.21 -9.50 8.26
N PHE A 355 11.06 -9.77 8.89
CA PHE A 355 10.06 -10.67 8.34
C PHE A 355 9.37 -10.11 7.09
N HIS A 356 9.16 -8.80 7.00
CA HIS A 356 8.66 -8.17 5.77
C HIS A 356 9.64 -8.40 4.62
N VAL A 357 10.93 -8.12 4.84
CA VAL A 357 11.99 -8.34 3.84
C VAL A 357 12.09 -9.82 3.44
N ALA A 358 12.00 -10.74 4.39
CA ALA A 358 12.04 -12.17 4.11
C ALA A 358 10.83 -12.65 3.29
N ASN A 359 9.64 -12.11 3.54
CA ASN A 359 8.45 -12.38 2.75
C ASN A 359 8.62 -11.87 1.31
N ASP A 360 9.10 -10.64 1.11
CA ASP A 360 9.38 -10.09 -0.22
C ASP A 360 10.38 -10.99 -0.97
N ASN A 361 11.46 -11.41 -0.32
CA ASN A 361 12.46 -12.29 -0.92
C ASN A 361 11.91 -13.68 -1.29
N ALA A 362 10.91 -14.18 -0.57
CA ALA A 362 10.26 -15.45 -0.84
C ALA A 362 9.21 -15.35 -1.97
N ALA A 363 8.61 -14.17 -2.18
CA ALA A 363 7.67 -13.88 -3.25
C ALA A 363 8.31 -12.98 -4.32
N LEU A 364 9.05 -13.57 -5.26
CA LEU A 364 9.85 -12.86 -6.28
C LEU A 364 9.07 -11.76 -7.03
N ASP A 365 7.80 -12.00 -7.27
CA ASP A 365 6.91 -11.12 -8.00
C ASP A 365 6.54 -9.87 -7.16
N VAL A 366 6.34 -10.02 -5.84
CA VAL A 366 6.19 -8.91 -4.90
C VAL A 366 7.47 -8.08 -4.84
N ARG A 367 8.63 -8.75 -4.76
CA ARG A 367 9.94 -8.09 -4.75
C ARG A 367 10.19 -7.30 -6.03
N ARG A 368 9.80 -7.82 -7.20
CA ARG A 368 9.91 -7.10 -8.48
C ARG A 368 9.04 -5.85 -8.49
N ALA A 369 7.81 -5.94 -7.98
CA ALA A 369 6.94 -4.78 -7.87
C ALA A 369 7.56 -3.69 -6.96
N ALA A 370 8.10 -4.08 -5.80
CA ALA A 370 8.80 -3.15 -4.90
C ALA A 370 10.01 -2.49 -5.55
N ILE A 371 10.82 -3.24 -6.30
CA ILE A 371 11.97 -2.69 -7.05
C ILE A 371 11.51 -1.70 -8.12
N ALA A 372 10.46 -2.03 -8.88
CA ALA A 372 9.94 -1.16 -9.93
C ALA A 372 9.46 0.20 -9.39
N ILE A 373 8.81 0.21 -8.22
CA ILE A 373 8.47 1.46 -7.53
C ILE A 373 9.74 2.21 -7.13
N GLY A 374 10.73 1.50 -6.57
CA GLY A 374 12.02 2.07 -6.18
C GLY A 374 12.72 2.80 -7.33
N ASP A 375 12.80 2.16 -8.50
CA ASP A 375 13.39 2.72 -9.72
C ASP A 375 12.62 3.96 -10.23
N THR A 376 11.34 4.08 -9.89
CA THR A 376 10.46 5.18 -10.32
C THR A 376 10.56 6.41 -9.41
N ILE A 377 11.09 6.28 -8.18
CA ILE A 377 11.14 7.39 -7.21
C ILE A 377 11.98 8.57 -7.71
N ASP A 378 13.08 8.31 -8.41
CA ASP A 378 13.98 9.37 -8.89
C ASP A 378 13.26 10.33 -9.86
N ASP A 379 12.36 9.78 -10.70
CA ASP A 379 11.59 10.55 -11.68
C ASP A 379 10.24 11.03 -11.12
N CYS A 380 9.67 10.31 -10.15
CA CYS A 380 8.38 10.58 -9.51
C CYS A 380 8.49 10.47 -7.97
N PRO A 381 9.06 11.51 -7.31
CA PRO A 381 9.42 11.46 -5.89
C PRO A 381 8.28 11.20 -4.93
N CYS A 382 7.04 11.53 -5.31
CA CYS A 382 5.87 11.30 -4.46
C CYS A 382 5.56 9.80 -4.30
N CYS A 383 6.05 8.95 -5.22
CA CYS A 383 5.95 7.50 -5.07
C CYS A 383 6.75 6.98 -3.87
N ALA A 384 7.67 7.76 -3.30
CA ALA A 384 8.40 7.37 -2.09
C ALA A 384 7.46 7.14 -0.89
N ALA A 385 6.33 7.85 -0.81
CA ALA A 385 5.31 7.61 0.21
C ALA A 385 4.67 6.21 0.03
N LEU A 386 4.48 5.79 -1.22
CA LEU A 386 3.91 4.51 -1.61
C LEU A 386 4.95 3.41 -1.89
N ASN A 387 6.17 3.54 -1.37
CA ASN A 387 7.21 2.49 -1.45
C ASN A 387 7.35 1.73 -0.12
N GLY A 388 6.24 1.58 0.60
CA GLY A 388 6.17 0.85 1.86
C GLY A 388 6.88 1.49 3.06
N ARG A 389 7.10 2.80 3.03
CA ARG A 389 7.66 3.55 4.17
C ARG A 389 6.64 3.82 5.27
N SER A 390 5.36 3.85 4.92
CA SER A 390 4.27 3.94 5.88
C SER A 390 3.58 2.60 6.02
N TYR A 391 3.47 2.13 7.25
CA TYR A 391 2.87 0.86 7.57
C TYR A 391 2.26 0.86 8.95
N HIS A 392 1.30 -0.04 9.16
CA HIS A 392 0.80 -0.38 10.48
C HIS A 392 1.19 -1.81 10.81
N GLN A 393 1.86 -1.98 11.94
CA GLN A 393 2.32 -3.27 12.43
C GLN A 393 1.49 -3.66 13.65
N HIS A 394 0.85 -4.82 13.56
CA HIS A 394 0.08 -5.44 14.63
C HIS A 394 0.83 -6.69 15.09
N VAL A 395 1.00 -6.82 16.40
CA VAL A 395 1.77 -7.92 16.98
C VAL A 395 0.99 -8.56 18.11
N ASP A 396 1.00 -9.89 18.16
CA ASP A 396 0.54 -10.67 19.30
C ASP A 396 1.64 -11.67 19.65
N PHE A 397 2.05 -11.69 20.90
CA PHE A 397 3.11 -12.58 21.37
C PHE A 397 2.67 -13.34 22.62
N SER A 398 3.28 -14.49 22.81
CA SER A 398 3.10 -15.35 23.96
C SER A 398 4.42 -16.05 24.27
N GLU A 399 4.44 -16.83 25.35
CA GLU A 399 5.57 -17.70 25.68
C GLU A 399 5.84 -18.76 24.59
N TYR A 400 4.83 -19.16 23.81
CA TYR A 400 4.93 -20.27 22.85
C TYR A 400 5.17 -19.82 21.40
N GLY A 401 4.94 -18.56 21.09
CA GLY A 401 5.11 -18.02 19.75
C GLY A 401 4.58 -16.60 19.59
N PHE A 402 4.58 -16.13 18.36
CA PHE A 402 4.02 -14.82 18.01
C PHE A 402 3.35 -14.84 16.64
N THR A 403 2.50 -13.84 16.41
CA THR A 403 1.99 -13.44 15.11
C THR A 403 2.30 -11.97 14.87
N GLN A 404 2.73 -11.66 13.67
CA GLN A 404 2.93 -10.31 13.17
C GLN A 404 2.05 -10.11 11.95
N THR A 405 1.29 -9.02 11.91
CA THR A 405 0.59 -8.54 10.71
C THR A 405 1.08 -7.15 10.36
N LEU A 406 1.67 -6.99 9.18
CA LEU A 406 2.14 -5.71 8.66
C LEU A 406 1.29 -5.32 7.45
N CYS A 407 0.62 -4.17 7.53
CA CYS A 407 -0.14 -3.59 6.42
C CYS A 407 0.66 -2.45 5.80
N VAL A 408 0.91 -2.55 4.50
CA VAL A 408 1.76 -1.63 3.74
C VAL A 408 1.02 -1.16 2.49
N LEU A 409 0.84 0.14 2.35
CA LEU A 409 0.38 0.72 1.09
C LEU A 409 1.54 0.82 0.11
N GLY A 410 1.32 0.28 -1.08
CA GLY A 410 2.28 0.28 -2.17
C GLY A 410 1.64 0.77 -3.46
N ALA A 411 2.38 1.54 -4.25
CA ALA A 411 2.01 1.79 -5.64
C ALA A 411 2.24 0.51 -6.45
N ILE A 412 1.46 0.27 -7.49
CA ILE A 412 1.77 -0.72 -8.50
C ILE A 412 1.96 0.04 -9.80
N VAL A 413 3.23 0.29 -10.15
CA VAL A 413 3.57 1.02 -11.36
C VAL A 413 3.38 0.12 -12.57
N ASN A 414 2.63 0.62 -13.55
CA ASN A 414 2.45 -0.03 -14.83
C ASN A 414 3.37 0.63 -15.86
N ASN A 415 4.55 0.03 -16.03
CA ASN A 415 5.58 0.53 -16.94
C ASN A 415 5.13 0.58 -18.41
N ALA A 416 4.07 -0.15 -18.78
CA ALA A 416 3.57 -0.18 -20.15
C ALA A 416 2.73 1.05 -20.51
N ASN A 417 2.24 1.80 -19.53
CA ASN A 417 1.29 2.89 -19.80
C ASN A 417 1.52 4.15 -18.95
N ASP A 418 2.60 4.20 -18.16
CA ASP A 418 3.00 5.31 -17.30
C ASP A 418 1.95 5.67 -16.22
N THR A 419 1.16 4.68 -15.77
CA THR A 419 0.16 4.84 -14.70
C THR A 419 0.49 4.00 -13.48
N PHE A 420 -0.29 4.15 -12.40
CA PHE A 420 -0.17 3.31 -11.22
C PHE A 420 -1.52 3.05 -10.56
N ASP A 421 -1.61 1.87 -9.94
CA ASP A 421 -2.67 1.55 -8.99
C ASP A 421 -2.16 1.65 -7.56
N VAL A 422 -3.07 1.71 -6.59
CA VAL A 422 -2.72 1.60 -5.18
C VAL A 422 -3.09 0.19 -4.72
N ALA A 423 -2.14 -0.50 -4.12
CA ALA A 423 -2.32 -1.81 -3.54
C ALA A 423 -1.99 -1.78 -2.06
N ASN A 424 -2.66 -2.65 -1.31
CA ASN A 424 -2.30 -2.96 0.05
C ASN A 424 -1.66 -4.33 0.12
N TYR A 425 -0.48 -4.37 0.70
CA TYR A 425 0.26 -5.59 0.98
C TYR A 425 0.11 -5.90 2.48
N ILE A 426 -0.50 -7.04 2.78
CA ILE A 426 -0.72 -7.52 4.13
C ILE A 426 0.18 -8.72 4.35
N TYR A 427 1.27 -8.52 5.06
CA TYR A 427 2.19 -9.57 5.44
C TYR A 427 1.72 -10.15 6.77
N THR A 428 1.58 -11.46 6.85
CA THR A 428 1.33 -12.17 8.10
C THR A 428 2.46 -13.14 8.34
N THR A 429 3.15 -13.01 9.46
CA THR A 429 4.22 -13.90 9.87
C THR A 429 3.84 -14.58 11.18
N LYS A 430 4.10 -15.88 11.28
CA LYS A 430 3.97 -16.65 12.52
C LYS A 430 5.31 -17.24 12.90
N GLY A 431 5.68 -17.07 14.17
CA GLY A 431 6.81 -17.75 14.77
C GLY A 431 6.32 -18.71 15.84
N GLU A 432 6.71 -19.98 15.73
CA GLU A 432 6.42 -21.01 16.73
C GLU A 432 7.73 -21.50 17.35
N ASN A 433 7.75 -21.64 18.66
CA ASN A 433 8.87 -22.26 19.36
C ASN A 433 8.77 -23.78 19.17
N ILE A 434 9.83 -24.42 18.64
CA ILE A 434 9.95 -25.88 18.72
C ILE A 434 10.29 -26.22 20.17
N ILE A 435 9.30 -26.69 20.92
CA ILE A 435 9.52 -27.31 22.23
C ILE A 435 10.01 -28.73 21.95
N HIS A 436 11.32 -28.97 22.11
CA HIS A 436 11.79 -30.34 22.25
C HIS A 436 11.35 -30.84 23.64
N ASN A 437 10.68 -31.99 23.71
CA ASN A 437 10.20 -32.62 24.94
C ASN A 437 11.28 -32.90 26.01
N ASP A 438 12.56 -32.65 25.69
CA ASP A 438 13.71 -32.86 26.58
C ASP A 438 14.27 -31.55 27.14
N ALA A 439 13.70 -30.38 26.81
CA ALA A 439 14.02 -29.13 27.49
C ALA A 439 13.26 -29.10 28.82
N GLU A 440 13.99 -29.20 29.93
CA GLU A 440 13.41 -28.96 31.26
C GLU A 440 12.67 -27.62 31.26
N ASP A 441 11.47 -27.64 31.84
CA ASP A 441 10.55 -26.51 31.98
C ASP A 441 11.28 -25.30 32.58
N ASP A 442 11.57 -24.29 31.75
CA ASP A 442 12.21 -23.02 32.14
C ASP A 442 11.24 -22.10 32.94
N SER A 443 10.01 -22.55 33.23
CA SER A 443 9.11 -21.79 34.10
C SER A 443 9.60 -21.86 35.56
N PRO A 444 9.81 -20.72 36.25
CA PRO A 444 10.16 -20.75 37.67
C PRO A 444 8.93 -21.01 38.56
N TYR A 445 7.85 -21.63 38.06
CA TYR A 445 6.59 -21.73 38.80
C TYR A 445 5.99 -23.13 38.80
N VAL A 446 6.39 -23.91 39.80
CA VAL A 446 5.53 -24.96 40.36
C VAL A 446 4.48 -24.29 41.25
N HIS A 447 3.23 -24.65 41.03
CA HIS A 447 2.10 -24.25 41.85
C HIS A 447 2.28 -24.61 43.34
N SER A 448 1.83 -23.68 44.20
CA SER A 448 1.46 -23.80 45.61
C SER A 448 2.54 -23.87 46.70
N ASP A 449 2.33 -22.99 47.68
CA ASP A 449 2.76 -22.85 49.08
C ASP A 449 3.78 -23.86 49.64
N GLU A 450 4.84 -23.31 50.24
CA GLU A 450 5.86 -23.97 51.09
C GLU A 450 6.97 -24.76 50.37
N SER A 451 8.02 -24.06 49.91
CA SER A 451 9.42 -24.33 50.33
C SER A 451 10.43 -23.63 49.40
N TYR A 452 11.06 -22.56 49.90
CA TYR A 452 12.24 -21.98 49.30
C TYR A 452 13.43 -22.94 49.45
N ARG A 453 13.89 -23.52 48.34
CA ARG A 453 15.27 -24.01 48.24
C ARG A 453 15.92 -23.46 46.97
N HIS A 454 16.95 -22.63 47.19
CA HIS A 454 17.99 -22.37 46.20
C HIS A 454 18.54 -23.70 45.68
N LYS A 455 18.49 -23.92 44.37
CA LYS A 455 19.35 -24.90 43.70
C LYS A 455 20.47 -24.14 43.02
N ASP A 456 21.67 -24.38 43.52
CA ASP A 456 22.93 -23.82 43.04
C ASP A 456 23.30 -24.30 41.62
N ASP A 457 23.97 -23.38 40.92
CA ASP A 457 24.80 -23.51 39.72
C ASP A 457 25.31 -24.90 39.33
N TYR A 458 24.52 -25.67 38.59
CA TYR A 458 25.03 -26.85 37.87
C TYR A 458 24.34 -27.07 36.52
N TRP A 459 24.41 -26.07 35.63
CA TRP A 459 24.06 -26.26 34.21
C TRP A 459 25.34 -26.49 33.41
N SER A 460 25.51 -27.75 33.00
CA SER A 460 26.53 -28.21 32.06
C SER A 460 26.50 -27.37 30.78
N ARG A 461 27.67 -26.91 30.36
CA ARG A 461 27.95 -26.15 29.12
C ARG A 461 27.54 -26.85 27.82
N ASP A 462 27.05 -28.10 27.87
CA ASP A 462 26.82 -28.94 26.70
C ASP A 462 25.33 -29.19 26.35
N ASN A 463 24.36 -28.75 27.17
CA ASN A 463 22.95 -28.67 26.75
C ASN A 463 22.68 -27.30 26.13
N ASP A 464 23.28 -27.14 24.96
CA ASP A 464 23.24 -25.95 24.15
C ASP A 464 21.82 -25.71 23.61
N ILE A 465 21.25 -24.55 23.97
CA ILE A 465 19.93 -24.05 23.57
C ILE A 465 19.84 -23.77 22.05
N ARG A 466 20.82 -24.24 21.26
CA ARG A 466 20.69 -24.53 19.81
C ARG A 466 19.42 -25.34 19.42
N ASN A 467 18.68 -25.87 20.40
CA ASN A 467 17.39 -26.56 20.24
C ASN A 467 16.14 -25.68 20.38
N LEU A 468 16.18 -24.39 20.75
CA LEU A 468 15.05 -23.48 20.52
C LEU A 468 15.03 -23.02 19.05
N ARG A 469 14.87 -23.97 18.13
CA ARG A 469 14.60 -23.66 16.73
C ARG A 469 13.22 -23.00 16.67
N ARG A 470 13.18 -21.71 16.38
CA ARG A 470 11.93 -21.05 16.02
C ARG A 470 11.64 -21.32 14.55
N ASN A 471 10.47 -21.87 14.26
CA ASN A 471 10.00 -22.01 12.89
C ASN A 471 9.23 -20.74 12.52
N PHE A 472 9.64 -20.10 11.43
CA PHE A 472 8.97 -18.92 10.89
C PHE A 472 8.26 -19.28 9.60
N SER A 473 6.95 -19.00 9.56
CA SER A 473 6.15 -19.10 8.34
C SER A 473 5.55 -17.75 8.00
N GLY A 474 5.37 -17.49 6.72
CA GLY A 474 4.89 -16.23 6.17
C GLY A 474 3.69 -16.43 5.26
N ASN A 475 2.91 -15.38 5.09
CA ASN A 475 1.83 -15.29 4.13
C ASN A 475 1.74 -13.84 3.66
N ILE A 476 1.53 -13.61 2.37
CA ILE A 476 1.32 -12.27 1.82
C ILE A 476 -0.07 -12.26 1.20
N THR A 477 -0.90 -11.32 1.62
CA THR A 477 -2.19 -11.02 0.97
C THR A 477 -2.10 -9.65 0.30
N ILE A 478 -2.31 -9.59 -1.01
CA ILE A 478 -2.28 -8.35 -1.78
C ILE A 478 -3.71 -8.02 -2.21
N ALA A 479 -4.17 -6.83 -1.86
CA ALA A 479 -5.44 -6.28 -2.30
C ALA A 479 -5.20 -5.07 -3.19
N THR A 480 -5.64 -5.12 -4.45
CA THR A 480 -5.47 -4.01 -5.40
C THR A 480 -6.76 -3.21 -5.55
N TYR A 481 -6.64 -1.88 -5.63
CA TYR A 481 -7.78 -0.99 -5.86
C TYR A 481 -7.61 -0.29 -7.21
N LYS A 482 -8.56 -0.58 -8.11
CA LYS A 482 -8.64 0.03 -9.44
C LYS A 482 -9.23 1.43 -9.35
#